data_AF-A0A392QKW7-F1
#
_entry.id   AF-A0A392QKW7-F1
#
_cell.length_a   1.000
_cell.length_b   1.000
_cell.length_c   1.000
_cell.angle_alpha   90.00
_cell.angle_beta   90.00
_cell.angle_gamma   90.00
#
_symmetry.space_group_name_H-M   'P 1'
#
loop_
_entity.id
_entity.type
_entity.pdbx_description
1 polymer ?
#
loop_
_entity_poly.entity_id
_entity_poly.type
_entity_poly.pdbx_seq_one_letter_code
_entity_poly.pdbx_strand_id
1 'polypeptide(L)'
;MAEHPAIRLSVVRFKSHKECTFRDQEQSHNTSTSANNWENDQKELDEVAINEFKIKWLGAVEYIENDTANIADEILAIGRVKEYELVIVGKGHQLPDSTMMIDIKDSRLEHAELGPVGDLLTSSGQGITSSVLVIQDQ
;
A
#
# COMPACT_ATOMS: atom_id res chain seq x y z
N MET A 1 3.32 -6.41 -20.66
CA MET A 1 2.46 -5.27 -20.30
C MET A 1 3.28 -4.09 -19.79
N ALA A 2 4.06 -4.24 -18.72
CA ALA A 2 4.90 -3.15 -18.19
C ALA A 2 5.97 -2.61 -19.17
N GLU A 3 6.44 -3.42 -20.11
CA GLU A 3 7.44 -3.00 -21.12
C GLU A 3 6.83 -2.44 -22.41
N HIS A 4 5.49 -2.38 -22.50
CA HIS A 4 4.85 -1.87 -23.70
C HIS A 4 4.96 -0.34 -23.71
N PRO A 5 5.47 0.31 -24.78
CA PRO A 5 5.79 1.74 -24.79
C PRO A 5 4.59 2.67 -24.59
N ALA A 6 3.37 2.16 -24.81
CA ALA A 6 2.13 2.89 -24.55
C ALA A 6 1.58 2.75 -23.11
N ILE A 7 2.24 1.96 -22.26
CA ILE A 7 1.79 1.70 -20.89
C ILE A 7 2.81 2.32 -19.92
N ARG A 8 2.34 3.22 -19.05
CA ARG A 8 3.10 3.71 -17.90
C ARG A 8 2.61 2.96 -16.65
N LEU A 9 3.54 2.36 -15.90
CA LEU A 9 3.22 1.68 -14.66
C LEU A 9 3.88 2.43 -13.51
N SER A 10 3.10 2.73 -12.48
CA SER A 10 3.58 3.30 -11.22
C SER A 10 3.21 2.35 -10.08
N VAL A 11 4.16 2.06 -9.20
CA VAL A 11 3.98 1.26 -7.99
C VAL A 11 4.06 2.19 -6.79
N VAL A 12 2.96 2.29 -6.04
CA VAL A 12 2.87 3.13 -4.85
C VAL A 12 2.95 2.25 -3.61
N ARG A 13 3.91 2.53 -2.74
CA ARG A 13 4.06 1.91 -1.42
C ARG A 13 3.80 2.93 -0.33
N PHE A 14 2.88 2.60 0.57
CA PHE A 14 2.60 3.42 1.74
C PHE A 14 3.49 3.00 2.91
N LYS A 15 4.17 3.95 3.54
CA LYS A 15 5.00 3.74 4.74
C LYS A 15 4.44 4.51 5.93
N SER A 16 4.49 3.90 7.11
CA SER A 16 3.99 4.52 8.34
C SER A 16 4.80 5.77 8.69
N HIS A 17 4.11 6.89 8.91
CA HIS A 17 4.70 8.19 9.27
C HIS A 17 5.63 8.14 10.50
N LYS A 18 5.57 7.07 11.31
CA LYS A 18 6.44 6.89 12.48
C LYS A 18 7.89 6.52 12.16
N GLU A 19 8.27 6.31 10.90
CA GLU A 19 9.62 5.85 10.55
C GLU A 19 10.51 6.86 9.80
N CYS A 20 10.09 8.11 9.66
CA CYS A 20 11.00 9.19 9.30
C CYS A 20 11.66 9.83 10.54
N THR A 21 12.20 9.01 11.45
CA THR A 21 13.28 9.46 12.34
C THR A 21 14.48 8.57 12.11
N PHE A 22 15.35 9.08 11.23
CA PHE A 22 16.80 8.95 11.20
C PHE A 22 17.41 7.73 11.92
N ARG A 23 18.19 6.98 11.14
CA ARG A 23 19.38 6.28 11.64
C ARG A 23 20.11 7.17 12.66
N ASP A 24 20.55 6.53 13.74
CA ASP A 24 21.34 7.07 14.85
C ASP A 24 20.54 7.69 16.01
N GLN A 25 19.89 6.85 16.84
CA GLN A 25 20.10 6.95 18.29
C GLN A 25 19.73 5.66 19.02
N GLU A 26 20.79 5.04 19.53
CA GLU A 26 20.77 4.10 20.64
C GLU A 26 20.13 4.75 21.88
N GLN A 27 18.87 4.45 22.20
CA GLN A 27 18.44 4.35 23.59
C GLN A 27 17.12 3.63 23.81
N SER A 28 17.22 2.65 24.72
CA SER A 28 16.19 1.87 25.37
C SER A 28 14.95 2.66 25.81
N HIS A 29 13.75 2.07 25.63
CA HIS A 29 12.80 1.86 26.73
C HIS A 29 11.67 0.90 26.30
N ASN A 30 11.84 -0.36 26.72
CA ASN A 30 10.84 -1.38 27.09
C ASN A 30 9.33 -1.05 26.96
N THR A 31 8.68 -1.62 25.92
CA THR A 31 7.35 -2.26 26.03
C THR A 31 7.20 -3.42 25.02
N SER A 32 6.92 -4.62 25.55
CA SER A 32 6.28 -5.78 24.89
C SER A 32 7.04 -6.54 23.77
N THR A 33 8.04 -7.33 24.18
CA THR A 33 8.94 -8.17 23.35
C THR A 33 8.32 -9.46 22.77
N SER A 34 7.12 -9.44 22.16
CA SER A 34 6.64 -10.65 21.44
C SER A 34 5.86 -10.41 20.15
N ALA A 35 5.33 -9.22 19.91
CA ALA A 35 4.71 -8.86 18.62
C ALA A 35 5.74 -8.26 17.63
N ASN A 36 6.82 -7.69 18.16
CA ASN A 36 7.76 -6.86 17.42
C ASN A 36 8.63 -7.65 16.43
N ASN A 37 8.79 -8.96 16.61
CA ASN A 37 9.61 -9.76 15.69
C ASN A 37 8.90 -9.99 14.36
N TRP A 38 7.60 -10.34 14.39
CA TRP A 38 6.81 -10.62 13.19
C TRP A 38 6.67 -9.39 12.28
N GLU A 39 6.37 -8.22 12.85
CA GLU A 39 6.28 -6.99 12.06
C GLU A 39 7.63 -6.61 11.44
N ASN A 40 8.73 -6.80 12.17
CA ASN A 40 10.07 -6.53 11.66
C ASN A 40 10.46 -7.54 10.56
N ASP A 41 10.19 -8.82 10.75
CA ASP A 41 10.43 -9.88 9.77
C ASP A 41 9.62 -9.62 8.49
N GLN A 42 8.34 -9.25 8.60
CA GLN A 42 7.49 -8.93 7.46
C GLN A 42 7.98 -7.69 6.70
N LYS A 43 8.47 -6.68 7.44
CA LYS A 43 9.04 -5.47 6.85
C LYS A 43 10.34 -5.77 6.11
N GLU A 44 11.22 -6.60 6.67
CA GLU A 44 12.45 -7.03 6.00
C GLU A 44 12.14 -7.79 4.70
N LEU A 45 11.16 -8.69 4.72
CA LEU A 45 10.70 -9.40 3.52
C LEU A 45 10.13 -8.43 2.47
N ASP A 46 9.36 -7.42 2.89
CA ASP A 46 8.82 -6.40 1.99
C ASP A 46 9.94 -5.57 1.35
N GLU A 47 10.94 -5.11 2.13
CA GLU A 47 12.11 -4.40 1.60
C GLU A 47 12.90 -5.23 0.58
N VAL A 48 13.12 -6.52 0.86
CA VAL A 48 13.80 -7.43 -0.07
C VAL A 48 13.01 -7.56 -1.36
N ALA A 49 11.70 -7.83 -1.28
CA ALA A 49 10.84 -7.98 -2.45
C ALA A 49 10.81 -6.71 -3.32
N ILE A 50 10.75 -5.54 -2.69
CA ILE A 50 10.78 -4.25 -3.40
C ILE A 50 12.13 -3.99 -4.04
N ASN A 51 13.22 -4.31 -3.35
CA ASN A 51 14.55 -4.13 -3.90
C ASN A 51 14.76 -5.04 -5.13
N GLU A 52 14.34 -6.30 -5.06
CA GLU A 52 14.33 -7.21 -6.20
C GLU A 52 13.45 -6.70 -7.34
N PHE A 53 12.27 -6.17 -7.03
CA PHE A 53 11.37 -5.56 -8.02
C PHE A 53 12.03 -4.36 -8.72
N LYS A 54 12.61 -3.42 -7.95
CA LYS A 54 13.31 -2.24 -8.49
C LYS A 54 14.46 -2.65 -9.40
N ILE A 55 15.26 -3.64 -9.00
CA ILE A 55 16.37 -4.16 -9.81
C ILE A 55 15.83 -4.79 -11.11
N LYS A 56 14.75 -5.56 -11.04
CA LYS A 56 14.17 -6.23 -12.20
C LYS A 56 13.59 -5.25 -13.22
N TRP A 57 13.04 -4.13 -12.76
CA TRP A 57 12.29 -3.17 -13.59
C TRP A 57 12.99 -1.81 -13.75
N LEU A 58 14.31 -1.75 -13.59
CA LEU A 58 15.15 -0.55 -13.66
C LEU A 58 14.74 0.39 -14.81
N GLY A 59 14.05 1.48 -14.48
CA GLY A 59 13.65 2.55 -15.41
C GLY A 59 12.37 2.30 -16.23
N ALA A 60 11.81 1.10 -16.18
CA ALA A 60 10.55 0.76 -16.89
C ALA A 60 9.31 1.07 -16.05
N VAL A 61 9.44 1.05 -14.73
CA VAL A 61 8.34 1.26 -13.78
C VAL A 61 8.72 2.38 -12.82
N GLU A 62 7.80 3.32 -12.62
CA GLU A 62 7.93 4.36 -11.62
C GLU A 62 7.62 3.79 -10.24
N TYR A 63 8.46 4.05 -9.26
CA TYR A 63 8.25 3.60 -7.88
C TYR A 63 8.13 4.80 -6.96
N ILE A 64 7.04 4.84 -6.20
CA ILE A 64 6.63 5.96 -5.35
C ILE A 64 6.52 5.47 -3.91
N GLU A 65 7.28 6.06 -3.00
CA GLU A 65 7.07 5.88 -1.55
C GLU A 65 6.24 7.04 -1.04
N ASN A 66 5.20 6.71 -0.27
CA ASN A 66 4.25 7.68 0.23
C ASN A 66 4.15 7.58 1.76
N ASP A 67 4.59 8.62 2.45
CA ASP A 67 4.66 8.72 3.92
C ASP A 67 3.45 9.47 4.51
N THR A 68 2.33 9.50 3.78
CA THR A 68 1.13 10.25 4.16
C THR A 68 0.50 9.71 5.45
N ALA A 69 0.06 10.64 6.30
CA ALA A 69 -0.59 10.32 7.57
C ALA A 69 -2.00 9.71 7.39
N ASN A 70 -2.73 10.08 6.34
CA ASN A 70 -4.02 9.50 5.97
C ASN A 70 -3.93 8.74 4.63
N ILE A 71 -3.76 7.42 4.72
CA ILE A 71 -3.66 6.55 3.54
C ILE A 71 -4.96 6.51 2.76
N ALA A 72 -6.10 6.51 3.45
CA ALA A 72 -7.41 6.37 2.80
C ALA A 72 -7.65 7.53 1.82
N ASP A 73 -7.35 8.76 2.24
CA ASP A 73 -7.46 9.95 1.39
C ASP A 73 -6.53 9.86 0.17
N GLU A 74 -5.32 9.36 0.34
CA GLU A 74 -4.33 9.26 -0.74
C GLU A 74 -4.72 8.16 -1.74
N ILE A 75 -5.22 7.01 -1.27
CA ILE A 75 -5.79 5.96 -2.13
C ILE A 75 -6.96 6.51 -2.95
N LEU A 76 -7.87 7.24 -2.30
CA LEU A 76 -9.00 7.88 -2.98
C LEU A 76 -8.52 8.93 -3.99
N ALA A 77 -7.49 9.70 -3.66
CA ALA A 77 -6.90 10.67 -4.58
C ALA A 77 -6.38 9.98 -5.84
N ILE A 78 -5.60 8.89 -5.69
CA ILE A 78 -5.09 8.08 -6.80
C ILE A 78 -6.25 7.60 -7.70
N GLY A 79 -7.34 7.07 -7.12
CA GLY A 79 -8.48 6.59 -7.90
C GLY A 79 -9.34 7.69 -8.55
N ARG A 80 -9.26 8.93 -8.06
CA ARG A 80 -9.99 10.10 -8.60
C ARG A 80 -9.23 10.84 -9.69
N VAL A 81 -7.90 10.72 -9.72
CA VAL A 81 -7.08 11.39 -10.72
C VAL A 81 -7.19 10.64 -12.04
N LYS A 82 -7.44 11.39 -13.12
CA LYS A 82 -7.54 10.82 -14.49
C LYS A 82 -6.21 10.35 -15.09
N GLU A 83 -5.13 10.45 -14.35
CA GLU A 83 -3.81 9.99 -14.77
C GLU A 83 -3.72 8.46 -14.77
N TYR A 84 -4.50 7.80 -13.88
CA TYR A 84 -4.54 6.35 -13.79
C TYR A 84 -5.85 5.83 -14.39
N GLU A 85 -5.76 5.10 -15.50
CA GLU A 85 -6.92 4.44 -16.12
C GLU A 85 -7.28 3.13 -15.39
N LEU A 86 -6.29 2.48 -14.78
CA LEU A 86 -6.43 1.21 -14.06
C LEU A 86 -5.63 1.25 -12.76
N VAL A 87 -6.28 0.95 -11.64
CA VAL A 87 -5.67 0.77 -10.32
C VAL A 87 -5.76 -0.71 -9.95
N ILE A 88 -4.61 -1.31 -9.66
CA ILE A 88 -4.51 -2.72 -9.30
C ILE A 88 -4.22 -2.82 -7.80
N VAL A 89 -5.05 -3.57 -7.08
CA VAL A 89 -4.92 -3.73 -5.63
C VAL A 89 -4.97 -5.21 -5.25
N GLY A 90 -4.19 -5.58 -4.25
CA GLY A 90 -4.27 -6.91 -3.65
C GLY A 90 -5.44 -6.98 -2.66
N LYS A 91 -6.19 -8.07 -2.65
CA LYS A 91 -7.27 -8.28 -1.67
C LYS A 91 -6.75 -8.37 -0.24
N GLY A 92 -5.56 -8.95 -0.04
CA GLY A 92 -4.87 -9.07 1.26
C GLY A 92 -5.69 -9.73 2.37
N HIS A 93 -5.54 -11.04 2.60
CA HIS A 93 -6.17 -11.73 3.75
C HIS A 93 -5.45 -11.50 5.09
N GLN A 94 -4.15 -11.17 5.05
CA GLN A 94 -3.34 -10.83 6.22
C GLN A 94 -2.66 -9.49 6.00
N LEU A 95 -3.41 -8.39 6.09
CA LEU A 95 -2.78 -7.12 6.43
C LEU A 95 -2.62 -7.10 7.95
N PRO A 96 -1.40 -6.90 8.50
CA PRO A 96 -1.22 -6.73 9.93
C PRO A 96 -2.18 -5.63 10.41
N ASP A 97 -2.67 -5.75 11.65
CA ASP A 97 -3.37 -4.68 12.35
C ASP A 97 -2.41 -3.53 12.69
N SER A 98 -1.70 -3.03 11.68
CA SER A 98 -0.88 -1.84 11.78
C SER A 98 -1.82 -0.65 11.95
N THR A 99 -1.44 0.27 12.83
CA THR A 99 -2.18 1.51 13.08
C THR A 99 -2.51 2.27 11.79
N MET A 100 -1.69 2.13 10.75
CA MET A 100 -1.89 2.69 9.41
C MET A 100 -3.21 2.29 8.72
N MET A 101 -3.66 1.05 8.91
CA MET A 101 -4.77 0.46 8.15
C MET A 101 -6.09 0.49 8.92
N ILE A 102 -6.07 0.95 10.17
CA ILE A 102 -7.26 1.13 11.01
C ILE A 102 -8.24 2.07 10.31
N ASP A 103 -7.75 3.20 9.78
CA ASP A 103 -8.57 4.20 9.09
C ASP A 103 -9.28 3.64 7.85
N ILE A 104 -8.69 2.62 7.21
CA ILE A 104 -9.27 1.95 6.03
C ILE A 104 -10.24 0.84 6.47
N LYS A 105 -9.93 0.08 7.53
CA LYS A 105 -10.78 -0.99 8.05
C LYS A 105 -12.06 -0.48 8.74
N ASP A 106 -12.06 0.75 9.27
CA ASP A 106 -13.23 1.37 9.92
C ASP A 106 -14.21 2.00 8.92
N SER A 107 -13.86 2.00 7.62
CA SER A 107 -14.77 2.44 6.56
C SER A 107 -15.94 1.47 6.39
N ARG A 108 -17.10 2.00 5.98
CA ARG A 108 -18.34 1.22 5.82
C ARG A 108 -18.14 0.18 4.71
N LEU A 109 -17.92 -1.07 5.10
CA LEU A 109 -17.70 -2.18 4.16
C LEU A 109 -18.94 -2.44 3.30
N GLU A 110 -18.94 -1.96 2.06
CA GLU A 110 -20.01 -2.22 1.07
C GLU A 110 -19.72 -3.50 0.27
N HIS A 111 -18.43 -3.79 0.07
CA HIS A 111 -17.82 -4.81 -0.76
C HIS A 111 -16.67 -5.50 -0.03
N ALA A 112 -16.93 -6.04 1.16
CA ALA A 112 -15.93 -6.72 2.00
C ALA A 112 -15.16 -7.84 1.26
N GLU A 113 -15.76 -8.44 0.22
CA GLU A 113 -15.15 -9.46 -0.63
C GLU A 113 -13.94 -8.97 -1.44
N LEU A 114 -13.77 -7.65 -1.59
CA LEU A 114 -12.68 -7.00 -2.33
C LEU A 114 -11.48 -6.64 -1.45
N GLY A 115 -11.59 -6.84 -0.13
CA GLY A 115 -10.59 -6.41 0.85
C GLY A 115 -10.61 -4.90 1.10
N PRO A 116 -9.89 -4.39 2.11
CA PRO A 116 -10.08 -3.02 2.61
C PRO A 116 -9.83 -1.93 1.55
N VAL A 117 -8.78 -2.09 0.75
CA VAL A 117 -8.44 -1.11 -0.31
C VAL A 117 -9.41 -1.21 -1.49
N GLY A 118 -9.75 -2.43 -1.91
CA GLY A 118 -10.68 -2.66 -3.02
C GLY A 118 -12.07 -2.14 -2.69
N ASP A 119 -12.54 -2.38 -1.46
CA ASP A 119 -13.79 -1.85 -0.93
C ASP A 119 -13.80 -0.32 -0.91
N LEU A 120 -12.74 0.32 -0.40
CA LEU A 120 -12.61 1.78 -0.36
C LEU A 120 -12.72 2.41 -1.76
N LEU A 121 -12.09 1.81 -2.76
CA LEU A 121 -12.10 2.31 -4.15
C LEU A 121 -13.41 2.00 -4.91
N THR A 122 -14.20 1.04 -4.45
CA THR A 122 -15.44 0.63 -5.14
C THR A 122 -16.70 1.11 -4.42
N SER A 123 -16.55 1.58 -3.19
CA SER A 123 -17.62 2.18 -2.38
C SER A 123 -18.32 3.33 -3.11
N SER A 124 -19.64 3.38 -2.94
CA SER A 124 -20.48 4.38 -3.56
C SER A 124 -20.15 5.81 -3.07
N GLY A 125 -20.29 6.79 -3.97
CA GLY A 125 -20.05 8.21 -3.64
C GLY A 125 -18.58 8.64 -3.55
N GLN A 126 -17.64 7.73 -3.79
CA GLN A 126 -16.20 8.06 -3.75
C GLN A 126 -15.70 8.82 -4.99
N GLY A 127 -16.46 8.88 -6.07
CA GLY A 127 -16.09 9.65 -7.28
C GLY A 127 -14.88 9.07 -8.01
N ILE A 128 -14.60 7.77 -7.84
CA ILE A 128 -13.49 7.09 -8.52
C ILE A 128 -13.73 7.08 -10.02
N THR A 129 -12.71 7.50 -10.77
CA THR A 129 -12.75 7.57 -12.23
C THR A 129 -11.98 6.46 -12.90
N SER A 130 -11.03 5.85 -12.17
CA SER A 130 -10.22 4.74 -12.65
C SER A 130 -10.97 3.41 -12.60
N SER A 131 -10.61 2.47 -13.48
CA SER A 131 -11.03 1.07 -13.32
C SER A 131 -10.26 0.43 -12.16
N VAL A 132 -10.90 -0.40 -11.36
CA VAL A 132 -10.28 -1.08 -10.21
C VAL A 132 -10.21 -2.58 -10.49
N LEU A 133 -9.00 -3.15 -10.42
CA LEU A 133 -8.78 -4.60 -10.51
C LEU A 133 -8.24 -5.11 -9.17
N VAL A 134 -9.03 -5.96 -8.53
CA VAL A 134 -8.64 -6.64 -7.29
C VAL A 134 -8.07 -8.01 -7.61
N ILE A 135 -6.84 -8.28 -7.19
CA ILE A 135 -6.15 -9.55 -7.40
C ILE A 135 -6.02 -10.28 -6.05
N GLN A 136 -6.28 -11.59 -6.08
CA GLN A 136 -6.03 -12.49 -4.96
C GLN A 136 -5.21 -13.67 -5.50
N ASP A 137 -4.09 -13.97 -4.84
CA ASP A 137 -3.35 -15.22 -5.09
C ASP A 137 -3.97 -16.34 -4.25
N GLN A 138 -4.03 -17.55 -4.82
CA GLN A 138 -4.79 -18.69 -4.28
C GLN A 138 -3.90 -19.70 -3.55
#